data_AF-A0A252A0D4-F1
#
_entry.id   AF-A0A252A0D4-F1
#
_cell.length_a   1.000
_cell.length_b   1.000
_cell.length_c   1.000
_cell.angle_alpha   90.00
_cell.angle_beta   90.00
_cell.angle_gamma   90.00
#
_symmetry.space_group_name_H-M   'P 1'
#
loop_
_entity.id
_entity.type
_entity.pdbx_description
1 polymer ?
#
loop_
_entity_poly.entity_id
_entity_poly.type
_entity_poly.pdbx_seq_one_letter_code
_entity_poly.pdbx_strand_id
1 'polypeptide(L)'
;MTGLRRIGQTWYIRVQIPKDRQADAGRAFGTRSGIKEDHQKTLETRDRLEAIKRRPMALLSVTHEINTKLKAAGFVPLDEDWTPQWANDATLVTEALSARKEILSASTTQDQSERIQTVTPSGAAHSIVLHTSPRDRAKDAMLDVASDRASALNERGENGSAYYRKFTAIAEGSATPIGVLMDRWSKERALDVGPAMLAIDRASFNHFAGFITSALAQTNYNSEQAMLYLRSQPIEELSPSLLGQFAPWLAQEHSLTAKTVAARISPLKVFWDWTIRTHAITGPNPWIGATTGLKKRDKRASKGRPALDCYTDAELVKLLTVDTDGQHKWAWGQALSDLMRLALFTGARQNELCSLTVSRVLIYDNTEELLWGIQVTEEEAKTDAGIRKIPIHPLIKPIIARRLHKAKALPGDDNPLFPECKPGPLQNGSKRSHYFSQAFTKFRRDVLGAGSDNRRNFHSFRRNFITAMEVALGKGATACTPLVRHHLAGHEASGDIGAQVYISDNLGWPIYSAAILGMVETGYSDTVKAVI
;
A
#
# COMPACT_ATOMS: atom_id res chain seq x y z
N MET A 1 21.64 34.03 -10.15
CA MET A 1 22.15 34.84 -9.03
C MET A 1 21.83 36.30 -9.28
N THR A 2 20.85 36.85 -8.56
CA THR A 2 20.49 38.28 -8.54
C THR A 2 21.34 38.98 -7.47
N GLY A 3 21.90 40.15 -7.73
CA GLY A 3 22.82 40.80 -6.78
C GLY A 3 22.84 42.32 -6.86
N LEU A 4 23.27 42.95 -5.76
CA LEU A 4 23.57 44.39 -5.71
C LEU A 4 24.92 44.66 -6.35
N ARG A 5 24.97 45.61 -7.29
CA ARG A 5 26.20 46.03 -7.97
C ARG A 5 26.38 47.53 -7.77
N ARG A 6 27.57 47.95 -7.34
CA ARG A 6 27.92 49.38 -7.26
C ARG A 6 28.52 49.83 -8.59
N ILE A 7 27.97 50.90 -9.17
CA ILE A 7 28.51 51.55 -10.37
C ILE A 7 28.72 53.02 -10.02
N GLY A 8 29.98 53.45 -9.95
CA GLY A 8 30.35 54.75 -9.39
C GLY A 8 29.95 54.87 -7.90
N GLN A 9 29.14 55.88 -7.58
CA GLN A 9 28.67 56.14 -6.21
C GLN A 9 27.29 55.56 -5.89
N THR A 10 26.61 54.91 -6.84
CA THR A 10 25.21 54.48 -6.69
C THR A 10 25.07 52.97 -6.79
N TRP A 11 24.15 52.40 -6.01
CA TRP A 11 23.82 50.97 -6.04
C TRP A 11 22.77 50.65 -7.10
N TYR A 12 22.96 49.52 -7.80
CA TYR A 12 22.06 48.97 -8.81
C TYR A 12 21.66 47.55 -8.41
N ILE A 13 20.43 47.16 -8.76
CA ILE A 13 20.01 45.77 -8.76
C ILE A 13 20.33 45.15 -10.12
N ARG A 14 20.93 43.97 -10.11
CA ARG A 14 21.26 43.18 -11.30
C ARG A 14 20.48 41.88 -11.29
N VAL A 15 19.61 41.70 -12.29
CA VAL A 15 18.92 40.44 -12.58
C VAL A 15 19.65 39.73 -13.71
N GLN A 16 20.23 38.56 -13.41
CA GLN A 16 20.85 37.70 -14.42
C GLN A 16 19.77 36.93 -15.17
N ILE A 17 19.86 36.91 -16.49
CA ILE A 17 18.97 36.13 -17.34
C ILE A 17 19.61 34.74 -17.56
N PRO A 18 18.88 33.63 -17.30
CA PRO A 18 19.38 32.27 -17.54
C PRO A 18 19.90 32.09 -18.96
N LYS A 19 21.03 31.39 -19.14
CA LYS A 19 21.76 31.29 -20.42
C LYS A 19 20.88 30.82 -21.59
N ASP A 20 20.01 29.86 -21.31
CA ASP A 20 19.00 29.29 -22.21
C ASP A 20 17.91 30.30 -22.63
N ARG A 21 17.71 31.38 -21.86
CA ARG A 21 16.70 32.42 -22.11
C ARG A 21 17.28 33.76 -22.58
N GLN A 22 18.61 33.89 -22.70
CA GLN A 22 19.26 35.17 -23.05
C GLN A 22 18.96 35.61 -24.49
N ALA A 23 18.76 34.67 -25.42
CA ALA A 23 18.38 34.97 -26.80
C ALA A 23 16.93 35.45 -26.91
N ASP A 24 16.02 34.89 -26.11
CA ASP A 24 14.63 35.35 -26.03
C ASP A 24 14.56 36.76 -25.45
N ALA A 25 15.29 36.99 -24.36
CA ALA A 25 15.40 38.32 -23.76
C ALA A 25 16.11 39.32 -24.70
N GLY A 26 17.13 38.91 -25.44
CA GLY A 26 17.79 39.74 -26.44
C GLY A 26 16.83 40.19 -27.54
N ARG A 27 15.98 39.27 -28.04
CA ARG A 27 14.92 39.57 -29.00
C ARG A 27 13.82 40.47 -28.41
N ALA A 28 13.35 40.17 -27.20
CA ALA A 28 12.31 40.96 -26.53
C ALA A 28 12.73 42.40 -26.18
N PHE A 29 14.01 42.62 -25.89
CA PHE A 29 14.57 43.94 -25.59
C PHE A 29 15.23 44.64 -26.78
N GLY A 30 15.29 44.00 -27.95
CA GLY A 30 15.87 44.58 -29.17
C GLY A 30 17.39 44.85 -29.07
N THR A 31 18.15 43.97 -28.42
CA THR A 31 19.61 44.16 -28.29
C THR A 31 20.33 43.90 -29.61
N ARG A 32 21.36 44.69 -29.93
CA ARG A 32 22.13 44.56 -31.19
C ARG A 32 22.85 43.22 -31.34
N SER A 33 23.24 42.60 -30.23
CA SER A 33 23.87 41.27 -30.19
C SER A 33 22.86 40.12 -30.29
N GLY A 34 21.55 40.40 -30.22
CA GLY A 34 20.51 39.38 -30.10
C GLY A 34 20.50 38.62 -28.78
N ILE A 35 21.40 38.96 -27.85
CA ILE A 35 21.57 38.31 -26.54
C ILE A 35 21.47 39.38 -25.46
N LYS A 36 20.76 39.07 -24.37
CA LYS A 36 20.72 39.88 -23.15
C LYS A 36 21.07 39.03 -21.94
N GLU A 37 22.27 39.25 -21.39
CA GLU A 37 22.77 38.48 -20.25
C GLU A 37 22.17 38.94 -18.92
N ASP A 38 21.87 40.24 -18.81
CA ASP A 38 21.34 40.83 -17.60
C ASP A 38 20.43 42.04 -17.86
N HIS A 39 19.69 42.39 -16.81
CA HIS A 39 18.97 43.64 -16.72
C HIS A 39 19.35 44.32 -15.40
N GLN A 40 19.69 45.61 -15.47
CA GLN A 40 20.18 46.39 -14.34
C GLN A 40 19.30 47.63 -14.15
N LYS A 41 18.98 47.96 -12.90
CA LYS A 41 18.19 49.15 -12.56
C LYS A 41 18.77 49.83 -11.32
N THR A 42 18.80 51.16 -11.32
CA THR A 42 19.32 51.95 -10.19
C THR A 42 18.43 51.78 -8.96
N LEU A 43 19.04 51.76 -7.77
CA LEU A 43 18.34 51.82 -6.48
C LEU A 43 18.33 53.22 -5.87
N GLU A 44 18.91 54.20 -6.58
CA GLU A 44 18.89 55.62 -6.22
C GLU A 44 19.41 55.91 -4.81
N THR A 45 20.36 55.10 -4.34
CA THR A 45 21.02 55.29 -3.06
C THR A 45 22.51 55.04 -3.17
N ARG A 46 23.27 55.78 -2.37
CA ARG A 46 24.72 55.61 -2.17
C ARG A 46 25.02 54.73 -0.96
N ASP A 47 24.04 54.58 -0.06
CA ASP A 47 24.15 53.76 1.14
C ASP A 47 23.83 52.28 0.86
N ARG A 48 24.69 51.39 1.37
CA ARG A 48 24.58 49.95 1.16
C ARG A 48 23.44 49.35 1.97
N LEU A 49 23.19 49.83 3.19
CA LEU A 49 22.12 49.30 4.04
C LEU A 49 20.75 49.68 3.47
N GLU A 50 20.61 50.91 2.99
CA GLU A 50 19.42 51.34 2.26
C GLU A 50 19.24 50.59 0.93
N ALA A 51 20.32 50.28 0.20
CA ALA A 51 20.25 49.46 -1.01
C ALA A 51 19.75 48.03 -0.72
N ILE A 52 20.15 47.44 0.42
CA ILE A 52 19.64 46.14 0.87
C ILE A 52 18.14 46.22 1.17
N LYS A 53 17.66 47.29 1.83
CA LYS A 53 16.23 47.49 2.12
C LYS A 53 15.40 47.65 0.85
N ARG A 54 15.90 48.37 -0.17
CA ARG A 54 15.19 48.61 -1.44
C ARG A 54 15.22 47.42 -2.40
N ARG A 55 16.12 46.46 -2.18
CA ARG A 55 16.36 45.31 -3.06
C ARG A 55 15.10 44.49 -3.39
N PRO A 56 14.23 44.07 -2.44
CA PRO A 56 13.13 43.15 -2.74
C PRO A 56 12.12 43.76 -3.72
N MET A 57 11.69 45.00 -3.47
CA MET A 57 10.74 45.71 -4.33
C MET A 57 11.34 46.03 -5.70
N ALA A 58 12.61 46.42 -5.74
CA ALA A 58 13.30 46.67 -7.01
C ALA A 58 13.47 45.39 -7.83
N LEU A 59 13.74 44.25 -7.18
CA LEU A 59 13.84 42.95 -7.84
C LEU A 59 12.50 42.55 -8.47
N LEU A 60 11.39 42.65 -7.73
CA LEU A 60 10.05 42.38 -8.25
C LEU A 60 9.71 43.28 -9.44
N SER A 61 10.01 44.58 -9.34
CA SER A 61 9.78 45.53 -10.43
C SER A 61 10.57 45.17 -11.70
N VAL A 62 11.85 44.83 -11.56
CA VAL A 62 12.71 44.47 -12.70
C VAL A 62 12.29 43.13 -13.32
N THR A 63 11.96 42.14 -12.50
CA THR A 63 11.46 40.84 -12.99
C THR A 63 10.13 41.00 -13.72
N HIS A 64 9.20 41.80 -13.18
CA HIS A 64 7.93 42.12 -13.85
C HIS A 64 8.15 42.83 -15.20
N GLU A 65 9.11 43.75 -15.27
CA GLU A 65 9.48 44.45 -16.51
C GLU A 65 10.01 43.48 -17.57
N ILE A 66 10.90 42.55 -17.19
CA ILE A 66 11.43 41.51 -18.08
C ILE A 66 10.31 40.59 -18.58
N ASN A 67 9.47 40.10 -17.68
CA ASN A 67 8.37 39.20 -18.02
C ASN A 67 7.34 39.87 -18.92
N THR A 68 7.02 41.15 -18.67
CA THR A 68 6.11 41.92 -19.53
C THR A 68 6.67 42.06 -20.95
N LYS A 69 7.98 42.32 -21.07
CA LYS A 69 8.65 42.39 -22.37
C LYS A 69 8.71 41.04 -23.09
N LEU A 70 8.99 39.96 -22.37
CA LEU A 70 8.98 38.60 -22.93
C LEU A 70 7.58 38.22 -23.42
N LYS A 71 6.53 38.45 -22.61
CA LYS A 71 5.14 38.21 -23.00
C LYS A 71 4.74 39.03 -24.23
N ALA A 72 5.08 40.31 -24.27
CA ALA A 72 4.79 41.18 -25.41
C ALA A 72 5.48 40.73 -26.71
N ALA A 73 6.62 40.04 -26.60
CA ALA A 73 7.36 39.47 -27.72
C ALA A 73 6.97 38.01 -28.03
N GLY A 74 5.96 37.45 -27.35
CA GLY A 74 5.48 36.07 -27.58
C GLY A 74 6.32 34.98 -26.91
N PHE A 75 7.19 35.33 -25.96
CA PHE A 75 8.02 34.38 -25.22
C PHE A 75 7.48 34.12 -23.81
N VAL A 76 7.76 32.92 -23.29
CA VAL A 76 7.45 32.50 -21.91
C VAL A 76 8.17 33.44 -20.92
N PRO A 77 7.53 33.92 -19.83
CA PRO A 77 8.19 34.59 -18.71
C PRO A 77 9.37 33.81 -18.13
N LEU A 78 10.26 34.49 -17.42
CA LEU A 78 11.43 33.84 -16.79
C LEU A 78 11.09 32.99 -15.55
N ASP A 79 9.94 33.24 -14.94
CA ASP A 79 9.47 32.64 -13.69
C ASP A 79 8.46 31.50 -13.89
N GLU A 80 8.00 31.24 -15.11
CA GLU A 80 6.93 30.26 -15.37
C GLU A 80 7.39 28.79 -15.20
N ASP A 81 8.67 28.48 -15.44
CA ASP A 81 9.20 27.10 -15.43
C ASP A 81 10.22 26.78 -14.31
N TRP A 82 10.67 27.78 -13.54
CA TRP A 82 11.70 27.57 -12.51
C TRP A 82 11.08 27.45 -11.10
N THR A 83 11.01 26.22 -10.59
CA THR A 83 10.79 25.95 -9.17
C THR A 83 12.14 25.66 -8.50
N PRO A 84 12.48 26.32 -7.38
CA PRO A 84 13.67 25.94 -6.65
C PRO A 84 13.47 24.52 -6.10
N GLN A 85 14.47 23.65 -6.29
CA GLN A 85 14.40 22.26 -5.81
C GLN A 85 14.11 22.18 -4.30
N TRP A 86 14.49 23.18 -3.51
CA TRP A 86 14.23 23.25 -2.06
C TRP A 86 12.77 23.59 -1.68
N ALA A 87 11.94 24.03 -2.64
CA ALA A 87 10.57 24.49 -2.39
C ALA A 87 9.53 23.36 -2.35
N ASN A 88 9.92 22.13 -2.68
CA ASN A 88 9.02 20.98 -2.54
C ASN A 88 9.15 20.35 -1.14
N ASP A 89 8.05 19.77 -0.67
CA ASP A 89 7.93 19.14 0.66
C ASP A 89 8.92 17.99 0.89
N ALA A 90 9.32 17.26 -0.15
CA ALA A 90 10.26 16.15 -0.03
C ALA A 90 11.67 16.67 0.29
N THR A 91 12.11 17.71 -0.40
CA THR A 91 13.40 18.35 -0.17
C THR A 91 13.44 19.04 1.20
N LEU A 92 12.36 19.71 1.63
CA LEU A 92 12.24 20.22 3.01
C LEU A 92 12.54 19.13 4.04
N VAL A 93 11.90 17.97 3.92
CA VAL A 93 12.05 16.87 4.89
C VAL A 93 13.46 16.31 4.88
N THR A 94 14.02 16.04 3.70
CA THR A 94 15.38 15.52 3.56
C THR A 94 16.40 16.45 4.22
N GLU A 95 16.25 17.75 3.98
CA GLU A 95 17.17 18.75 4.50
C GLU A 95 17.02 18.97 6.00
N ALA A 96 15.79 19.04 6.51
CA ALA A 96 15.54 19.14 7.95
C ALA A 96 16.09 17.91 8.69
N LEU A 97 15.93 16.69 8.13
CA LEU A 97 16.51 15.47 8.70
C LEU A 97 18.05 15.47 8.65
N SER A 98 18.64 16.04 7.60
CA SER A 98 20.09 16.22 7.52
C SER A 98 20.59 17.16 8.61
N ALA A 99 19.92 18.31 8.79
CA ALA A 99 20.23 19.26 9.84
C ALA A 99 20.08 18.63 11.23
N ARG A 100 19.02 17.83 11.46
CA ARG A 100 18.85 17.05 12.70
C ARG A 100 20.05 16.15 12.97
N LYS A 101 20.51 15.41 11.97
CA LYS A 101 21.66 14.51 12.10
C LYS A 101 22.92 15.28 12.48
N GLU A 102 23.16 16.43 11.83
CA GLU A 102 24.29 17.30 12.13
C GLU A 102 24.24 17.83 13.57
N ILE A 103 23.11 18.39 13.98
CA ILE A 103 22.87 18.91 15.34
C ILE A 103 23.11 17.83 16.40
N LEU A 104 22.60 16.61 16.18
CA LEU A 104 22.74 15.48 17.11
C LEU A 104 24.19 14.98 17.18
N SER A 105 24.91 15.00 16.06
CA SER A 105 26.32 14.58 16.00
C SER A 105 27.30 15.61 16.54
N ALA A 106 26.91 16.88 16.60
CA ALA A 106 27.74 17.98 17.07
C ALA A 106 27.92 17.97 18.60
N SER A 107 29.12 18.35 19.04
CA SER A 107 29.49 18.46 20.45
C SER A 107 28.71 19.58 21.16
N THR A 108 28.36 19.36 22.42
CA THR A 108 27.79 20.37 23.33
C THR A 108 28.83 21.17 24.09
N THR A 109 30.11 20.79 24.00
CA THR A 109 31.18 21.49 24.69
C THR A 109 31.39 22.85 24.05
N GLN A 110 31.33 23.91 24.85
CA GLN A 110 31.61 25.26 24.40
C GLN A 110 33.09 25.38 24.02
N ASP A 111 33.35 25.83 22.80
CA ASP A 111 34.70 25.90 22.22
C ASP A 111 35.01 27.27 21.59
N GLN A 112 34.01 28.14 21.44
CA GLN A 112 34.18 29.50 20.92
C GLN A 112 33.50 30.51 21.83
N SER A 113 34.05 31.73 21.85
CA SER A 113 33.44 32.88 22.49
C SER A 113 33.44 34.09 21.57
N GLU A 114 32.34 34.82 21.54
CA GLU A 114 32.17 36.04 20.76
C GLU A 114 31.71 37.18 21.66
N ARG A 115 32.34 38.35 21.51
CA ARG A 115 32.01 39.52 22.32
C ARG A 115 31.10 40.45 21.52
N ILE A 116 29.83 40.51 21.91
CA ILE A 116 28.83 41.37 21.28
C ILE A 116 28.73 42.68 22.06
N GLN A 117 28.87 43.80 21.36
CA GLN A 117 28.62 45.13 21.91
C GLN A 117 27.19 45.54 21.59
N THR A 118 26.36 45.76 22.61
CA THR A 118 25.00 46.28 22.48
C THR A 118 24.94 47.68 23.07
N VAL A 119 24.23 48.59 22.38
CA VAL A 119 24.00 49.95 22.85
C VAL A 119 22.57 50.02 23.36
N THR A 120 22.37 50.40 24.61
CA THR A 120 21.02 50.61 25.14
C THR A 120 20.33 51.77 24.41
N PRO A 121 19.00 51.88 24.43
CA PRO A 121 18.28 53.04 23.88
C PRO A 121 18.73 54.39 24.47
N SER A 122 19.36 54.36 25.66
CA SER A 122 19.97 55.51 26.35
C SER A 122 21.41 55.82 25.93
N GLY A 123 22.00 55.07 24.99
CA GLY A 123 23.36 55.30 24.48
C GLY A 123 24.49 54.64 25.27
N ALA A 124 24.20 53.82 26.29
CA ALA A 124 25.21 53.13 27.07
C ALA A 124 25.66 51.83 26.40
N ALA A 125 26.96 51.72 26.08
CA ALA A 125 27.54 50.52 25.50
C ALA A 125 27.77 49.44 26.56
N HIS A 126 27.14 48.28 26.39
CA HIS A 126 27.34 47.06 27.17
C HIS A 126 28.00 46.00 26.30
N SER A 127 28.92 45.22 26.86
CA SER A 127 29.52 44.08 26.15
C SER A 127 29.09 42.76 26.80
N ILE A 128 28.47 41.88 26.01
CA ILE A 128 28.09 40.53 26.42
C ILE A 128 29.05 39.56 25.72
N VAL A 129 29.63 38.60 26.45
CA VAL A 129 30.41 37.51 25.87
C VAL A 129 29.49 36.29 25.75
N LEU A 130 29.21 35.88 24.52
CA LEU A 130 28.48 34.65 24.23
C LEU A 130 29.49 33.51 24.07
N HIS A 131 29.19 32.36 24.68
CA HIS A 131 29.94 31.13 24.48
C HIS A 131 29.09 30.19 23.63
N THR A 132 29.63 29.68 22.53
CA THR A 132 28.92 28.78 21.60
C THR A 132 29.62 27.43 21.51
N SER A 133 28.82 26.37 21.45
CA SER A 133 29.28 25.02 21.10
C SER A 133 29.13 24.77 19.58
N PRO A 134 29.78 23.73 19.03
CA PRO A 134 29.52 23.29 17.66
C PRO A 134 28.04 23.00 17.38
N ARG A 135 27.32 22.49 18.38
CA ARG A 135 25.87 22.25 18.28
C ARG A 135 25.07 23.54 18.16
N ASP A 136 25.43 24.58 18.90
CA ASP A 136 24.73 25.88 18.81
C ASP A 136 24.93 26.50 17.43
N ARG A 137 26.16 26.45 16.91
CA ARG A 137 26.46 26.94 15.55
C ARG A 137 25.75 26.13 14.46
N ALA A 138 25.64 24.80 14.61
CA ALA A 138 24.87 23.98 13.69
C ALA A 138 23.37 24.32 13.70
N LYS A 139 22.82 24.66 14.87
CA LYS A 139 21.44 25.16 14.98
C LYS A 139 21.28 26.53 14.33
N ASP A 140 22.19 27.47 14.57
CA ASP A 140 22.12 28.80 13.98
C ASP A 140 22.20 28.72 12.44
N ALA A 141 23.13 27.92 11.90
CA ALA A 141 23.23 27.69 10.46
C ALA A 141 21.95 27.07 9.87
N MET A 142 21.32 26.15 10.59
CA MET A 142 20.03 25.54 10.22
C MET A 142 18.90 26.58 10.19
N LEU A 143 18.83 27.45 11.19
CA LEU A 143 17.82 28.52 11.29
C LEU A 143 17.99 29.56 10.18
N ASP A 144 19.23 29.94 9.85
CA ASP A 144 19.55 30.85 8.74
C ASP A 144 19.05 30.28 7.40
N VAL A 145 19.37 29.02 7.11
CA VAL A 145 18.90 28.33 5.90
C VAL A 145 17.37 28.26 5.86
N ALA A 146 16.72 27.93 6.97
CA ALA A 146 15.26 27.87 7.06
C ALA A 146 14.62 29.25 6.81
N SER A 147 15.19 30.30 7.40
CA SER A 147 14.74 31.69 7.30
C SER A 147 14.88 32.24 5.88
N ASP A 148 16.01 31.97 5.22
CA ASP A 148 16.26 32.38 3.84
C ASP A 148 15.22 31.77 2.88
N ARG A 149 14.88 30.49 3.08
CA ARG A 149 13.89 29.79 2.25
C ARG A 149 12.47 30.24 2.52
N ALA A 150 12.13 30.44 3.79
CA ALA A 150 10.84 31.00 4.18
C ALA A 150 10.64 32.39 3.56
N SER A 151 11.68 33.22 3.57
CA SER A 151 11.68 34.54 2.93
C SER A 151 11.46 34.42 1.42
N ALA A 152 12.19 33.53 0.75
CA ALA A 152 12.03 33.29 -0.68
C ALA A 152 10.66 32.70 -1.08
N LEU A 153 9.98 31.97 -0.18
CA LEU A 153 8.58 31.54 -0.38
C LEU A 153 7.59 32.70 -0.24
N ASN A 154 7.77 33.52 0.80
CA ASN A 154 6.95 34.72 1.02
C ASN A 154 7.04 35.69 -0.18
N GLU A 155 8.24 35.85 -0.76
CA GLU A 155 8.45 36.65 -1.97
C GLU A 155 7.65 36.16 -3.19
N ARG A 156 7.25 34.88 -3.21
CA ARG A 156 6.40 34.28 -4.26
C ARG A 156 4.92 34.23 -3.89
N GLY A 157 4.53 34.78 -2.74
CA GLY A 157 3.15 34.70 -2.23
C GLY A 157 2.78 33.33 -1.63
N GLU A 158 3.76 32.46 -1.38
CA GLU A 158 3.58 31.19 -0.68
C GLU A 158 3.72 31.37 0.84
N ASN A 159 3.31 30.36 1.63
CA ASN A 159 3.33 30.43 3.09
C ASN A 159 4.70 30.05 3.67
N GLY A 160 5.66 31.00 3.62
CA GLY A 160 7.00 30.80 4.18
C GLY A 160 7.02 30.54 5.69
N SER A 161 6.08 31.10 6.45
CA SER A 161 5.95 30.84 7.89
C SER A 161 5.54 29.40 8.20
N ALA A 162 4.73 28.76 7.35
CA ALA A 162 4.42 27.33 7.47
C ALA A 162 5.65 26.47 7.15
N TYR A 163 6.40 26.82 6.10
CA TYR A 163 7.66 26.16 5.75
C TYR A 163 8.66 26.21 6.92
N TYR A 164 8.92 27.41 7.45
CA TYR A 164 9.87 27.62 8.54
C TYR A 164 9.54 26.74 9.75
N ARG A 165 8.30 26.80 10.23
CA ARG A 165 7.84 26.02 11.39
C ARG A 165 7.99 24.51 11.17
N LYS A 166 7.59 24.01 9.99
CA LYS A 166 7.69 22.59 9.66
C LYS A 166 9.16 22.14 9.59
N PHE A 167 10.01 22.92 8.92
CA PHE A 167 11.43 22.63 8.80
C PHE A 167 12.12 22.59 10.16
N THR A 168 11.94 23.62 11.00
CA THR A 168 12.58 23.68 12.32
C THR A 168 12.07 22.58 13.24
N ALA A 169 10.77 22.30 13.25
CA ALA A 169 10.20 21.24 14.08
C ALA A 169 10.77 19.85 13.73
N ILE A 170 10.96 19.56 12.44
CA ILE A 170 11.59 18.30 12.00
C ILE A 170 13.07 18.28 12.37
N ALA A 171 13.80 19.39 12.15
CA ALA A 171 15.23 19.48 12.42
C ALA A 171 15.56 19.36 13.92
N GLU A 172 14.74 19.95 14.78
CA GLU A 172 14.88 19.87 16.24
C GLU A 172 14.32 18.57 16.82
N GLY A 173 13.53 17.83 16.03
CA GLY A 173 12.96 16.55 16.39
C GLY A 173 11.69 16.62 17.24
N SER A 174 11.00 17.76 17.25
CA SER A 174 9.67 17.93 17.84
C SER A 174 8.53 17.48 16.91
N ALA A 175 8.83 17.31 15.62
CA ALA A 175 7.93 16.75 14.62
C ALA A 175 8.58 15.56 13.89
N THR A 176 7.81 14.51 13.64
CA THR A 176 8.28 13.29 12.99
C THR A 176 7.57 13.06 11.66
N PRO A 177 8.27 13.22 10.52
CA PRO A 177 7.68 12.94 9.21
C PRO A 177 7.22 11.48 9.10
N ILE A 178 5.97 11.28 8.67
CA ILE A 178 5.37 9.94 8.50
C ILE A 178 6.22 9.05 7.60
N GLY A 179 6.87 9.61 6.57
CA GLY A 179 7.69 8.84 5.63
C GLY A 179 8.81 8.06 6.31
N VAL A 180 9.48 8.65 7.31
CA VAL A 180 10.56 7.99 8.07
C VAL A 180 10.01 6.79 8.84
N LEU A 181 8.83 6.96 9.43
CA LEU A 181 8.14 5.91 10.19
C LEU A 181 7.63 4.80 9.27
N MET A 182 7.06 5.16 8.11
CA MET A 182 6.61 4.20 7.10
C MET A 182 7.76 3.33 6.60
N ASP A 183 8.93 3.91 6.32
CA ASP A 183 10.07 3.18 5.80
C ASP A 183 10.59 2.17 6.82
N ARG A 184 10.71 2.58 8.10
CA ARG A 184 11.10 1.67 9.18
C ARG A 184 10.05 0.58 9.41
N TRP A 185 8.78 0.96 9.52
CA TRP A 185 7.68 0.02 9.74
C TRP A 185 7.56 -0.99 8.60
N SER A 186 7.72 -0.57 7.35
CA SER A 186 7.59 -1.46 6.19
C SER A 186 8.61 -2.61 6.20
N LYS A 187 9.82 -2.37 6.71
CA LYS A 187 10.87 -3.40 6.85
C LYS A 187 10.52 -4.42 7.91
N GLU A 188 10.07 -3.97 9.08
CA GLU A 188 9.64 -4.86 10.17
C GLU A 188 8.38 -5.62 9.77
N ARG A 189 7.39 -4.92 9.20
CA ARG A 189 6.11 -5.48 8.75
C ARG A 189 6.29 -6.60 7.73
N ALA A 190 7.28 -6.51 6.84
CA ALA A 190 7.56 -7.55 5.85
C ALA A 190 8.10 -8.85 6.44
N LEU A 191 8.61 -8.83 7.68
CA LEU A 191 9.01 -10.04 8.41
C LEU A 191 7.81 -10.75 9.03
N ASP A 192 6.79 -9.98 9.43
CA ASP A 192 5.64 -10.49 10.17
C ASP A 192 4.50 -10.99 9.27
N VAL A 193 4.38 -10.46 8.04
CA VAL A 193 3.22 -10.75 7.19
C VAL A 193 3.58 -11.05 5.73
N GLY A 194 2.80 -11.94 5.13
CA GLY A 194 2.97 -12.32 3.74
C GLY A 194 2.55 -11.22 2.72
N PRO A 195 2.90 -11.38 1.44
CA PRO A 195 2.71 -10.39 0.38
C PRO A 195 1.28 -9.86 0.21
N ALA A 196 0.27 -10.71 0.46
CA ALA A 196 -1.14 -10.31 0.36
C ALA A 196 -1.53 -9.27 1.42
N MET A 197 -0.97 -9.35 2.62
CA MET A 197 -1.23 -8.36 3.68
C MET A 197 -0.48 -7.06 3.38
N LEU A 198 0.76 -7.13 2.91
CA LEU A 198 1.52 -5.95 2.47
C LEU A 198 0.80 -5.16 1.37
N ALA A 199 0.11 -5.85 0.47
CA ALA A 199 -0.72 -5.19 -0.53
C ALA A 199 -1.94 -4.48 0.06
N ILE A 200 -2.57 -5.05 1.10
CA ILE A 200 -3.66 -4.40 1.85
C ILE A 200 -3.12 -3.16 2.58
N ASP A 201 -1.95 -3.27 3.19
CA ASP A 201 -1.27 -2.16 3.86
C ASP A 201 -1.03 -1.03 2.86
N ARG A 202 -0.40 -1.31 1.71
CA ARG A 202 -0.18 -0.33 0.63
C ARG A 202 -1.47 0.32 0.14
N ALA A 203 -2.52 -0.46 -0.12
CA ALA A 203 -3.80 0.08 -0.55
C ALA A 203 -4.46 0.97 0.51
N SER A 204 -4.21 0.70 1.80
CA SER A 204 -4.68 1.54 2.90
C SER A 204 -3.93 2.88 2.95
N PHE A 205 -2.60 2.86 2.84
CA PHE A 205 -1.80 4.08 2.78
C PHE A 205 -2.08 4.93 1.55
N ASN A 206 -2.35 4.33 0.39
CA ASN A 206 -2.72 5.08 -0.81
C ASN A 206 -4.05 5.84 -0.63
N HIS A 207 -5.07 5.19 -0.06
CA HIS A 207 -6.32 5.90 0.26
C HIS A 207 -6.10 6.96 1.33
N PHE A 208 -5.29 6.65 2.35
CA PHE A 208 -4.99 7.60 3.41
C PHE A 208 -4.25 8.84 2.89
N ALA A 209 -3.32 8.67 1.96
CA ALA A 209 -2.64 9.76 1.28
C ALA A 209 -3.59 10.64 0.46
N GLY A 210 -4.51 10.02 -0.29
CA GLY A 210 -5.56 10.73 -1.01
C GLY A 210 -6.48 11.52 -0.07
N PHE A 211 -6.84 10.93 1.07
CA PHE A 211 -7.63 11.61 2.09
C PHE A 211 -6.91 12.82 2.69
N ILE A 212 -5.66 12.64 3.12
CA ILE A 212 -4.87 13.71 3.76
C ILE A 212 -4.62 14.87 2.78
N THR A 213 -4.33 14.58 1.52
CA THR A 213 -4.22 15.64 0.49
C THR A 213 -5.54 16.35 0.23
N SER A 214 -6.63 15.60 0.08
CA SER A 214 -7.96 16.18 -0.10
C SER A 214 -8.36 17.09 1.07
N ALA A 215 -7.97 16.74 2.29
CA ALA A 215 -8.33 17.49 3.49
C ALA A 215 -7.40 18.70 3.75
N LEU A 216 -6.10 18.57 3.49
CA LEU A 216 -5.10 19.55 3.90
C LEU A 216 -4.48 20.36 2.75
N ALA A 217 -4.30 19.77 1.57
CA ALA A 217 -3.69 20.44 0.42
C ALA A 217 -4.71 21.16 -0.47
N GLN A 218 -5.98 20.71 -0.46
CA GLN A 218 -7.07 21.29 -1.26
C GLN A 218 -6.76 21.37 -2.77
N THR A 219 -5.86 20.49 -3.24
CA THR A 219 -5.37 20.41 -4.62
C THR A 219 -5.50 18.99 -5.15
N ASN A 220 -5.78 18.84 -6.45
CA ASN A 220 -5.91 17.54 -7.09
C ASN A 220 -4.53 16.90 -7.31
N TYR A 221 -4.09 16.07 -6.36
CA TYR A 221 -2.86 15.30 -6.48
C TYR A 221 -3.13 13.94 -7.09
N ASN A 222 -2.22 13.49 -7.96
CA ASN A 222 -2.20 12.09 -8.37
C ASN A 222 -1.73 11.20 -7.19
N SER A 223 -1.83 9.87 -7.33
CA SER A 223 -1.51 8.96 -6.22
C SER A 223 -0.06 9.03 -5.74
N GLU A 224 0.89 9.32 -6.63
CA GLU A 224 2.31 9.44 -6.27
C GLU A 224 2.57 10.74 -5.50
N GLN A 225 2.06 11.86 -6.01
CA GLN A 225 2.11 13.17 -5.35
C GLN A 225 1.44 13.13 -3.98
N ALA A 226 0.29 12.44 -3.88
CA ALA A 226 -0.41 12.28 -2.62
C ALA A 226 0.42 11.51 -1.60
N MET A 227 1.11 10.44 -2.04
CA MET A 227 2.00 9.72 -1.15
C MET A 227 3.21 10.56 -0.72
N LEU A 228 3.82 11.31 -1.63
CA LEU A 228 4.92 12.21 -1.28
C LEU A 228 4.49 13.26 -0.25
N TYR A 229 3.30 13.85 -0.44
CA TYR A 229 2.73 14.80 0.50
C TYR A 229 2.51 14.17 1.88
N LEU A 230 1.83 13.02 1.95
CA LEU A 230 1.60 12.29 3.21
C LEU A 230 2.93 11.98 3.92
N ARG A 231 3.93 11.50 3.18
CA ARG A 231 5.25 11.17 3.75
C ARG A 231 5.95 12.38 4.37
N SER A 232 5.64 13.59 3.90
CA SER A 232 6.19 14.83 4.44
C SER A 232 5.46 15.37 5.66
N GLN A 233 4.23 14.89 5.94
CA GLN A 233 3.45 15.40 7.06
C GLN A 233 4.02 14.87 8.38
N PRO A 234 4.17 15.72 9.40
CA PRO A 234 4.38 15.27 10.77
C PRO A 234 3.19 14.43 11.26
N ILE A 235 3.48 13.27 11.83
CA ILE A 235 2.43 12.39 12.36
C ILE A 235 1.69 13.04 13.54
N GLU A 236 2.38 13.89 14.30
CA GLU A 236 1.86 14.60 15.47
C GLU A 236 0.86 15.71 15.11
N GLU A 237 0.94 16.25 13.89
CA GLU A 237 0.03 17.30 13.40
C GLU A 237 -1.31 16.73 12.89
N LEU A 238 -1.41 15.40 12.71
CA LEU A 238 -2.63 14.75 12.27
C LEU A 238 -3.62 14.61 13.43
N SER A 239 -4.45 15.63 13.62
CA SER A 239 -5.42 15.66 14.72
C SER A 239 -6.42 14.49 14.70
N PRO A 240 -6.88 13.99 15.87
CA PRO A 240 -7.91 12.95 15.93
C PRO A 240 -9.21 13.32 15.22
N SER A 241 -9.58 14.61 15.23
CA SER A 241 -10.76 15.12 14.52
C SER A 241 -10.65 14.97 13.01
N LEU A 242 -9.46 15.25 12.46
CA LEU A 242 -9.16 15.00 11.04
C LEU A 242 -9.22 13.50 10.75
N LEU A 243 -8.51 12.68 11.51
CA LEU A 243 -8.43 11.23 11.28
C LEU A 243 -9.80 10.54 11.36
N GLY A 244 -10.70 11.03 12.21
CA GLY A 244 -12.08 10.55 12.32
C GLY A 244 -12.91 10.68 11.05
N GLN A 245 -12.54 11.59 10.13
CA GLN A 245 -13.23 11.81 8.86
C GLN A 245 -12.83 10.80 7.78
N PHE A 246 -11.76 10.03 7.99
CA PHE A 246 -11.27 9.07 6.99
C PHE A 246 -12.29 7.96 6.68
N ALA A 247 -12.94 7.41 7.71
CA ALA A 247 -13.92 6.33 7.52
C ALA A 247 -15.18 6.80 6.75
N PRO A 248 -15.80 7.95 7.08
CA PRO A 248 -16.83 8.56 6.24
C PRO A 248 -16.36 8.83 4.81
N TRP A 249 -15.17 9.41 4.64
CA TRP A 249 -14.61 9.73 3.32
C TRP A 249 -14.46 8.49 2.43
N LEU A 250 -13.94 7.38 2.97
CA LEU A 250 -13.88 6.11 2.23
C LEU A 250 -15.26 5.58 1.82
N ALA A 251 -16.27 5.77 2.66
CA ALA A 251 -17.63 5.28 2.39
C ALA A 251 -18.38 6.15 1.38
N GLN A 252 -18.16 7.47 1.41
CA GLN A 252 -18.89 8.45 0.61
C GLN A 252 -18.18 8.71 -0.73
N GLU A 253 -16.92 9.14 -0.68
CA GLU A 253 -16.16 9.55 -1.87
C GLU A 253 -15.67 8.36 -2.69
N HIS A 254 -15.36 7.23 -2.04
CA HIS A 254 -14.91 6.01 -2.71
C HIS A 254 -15.99 4.91 -2.77
N SER A 255 -17.20 5.16 -2.26
CA SER A 255 -18.32 4.21 -2.28
C SER A 255 -17.96 2.81 -1.75
N LEU A 256 -17.03 2.73 -0.79
CA LEU A 256 -16.54 1.45 -0.28
C LEU A 256 -17.55 0.82 0.71
N THR A 257 -17.66 -0.51 0.66
CA THR A 257 -18.49 -1.26 1.63
C THR A 257 -17.93 -1.12 3.05
N ALA A 258 -18.79 -1.22 4.07
CA ALA A 258 -18.37 -1.15 5.47
C ALA A 258 -17.27 -2.17 5.82
N LYS A 259 -17.31 -3.36 5.21
CA LYS A 259 -16.24 -4.37 5.33
C LYS A 259 -14.91 -3.89 4.72
N THR A 260 -14.94 -3.28 3.54
CA THR A 260 -13.74 -2.73 2.89
C THR A 260 -13.19 -1.54 3.66
N VAL A 261 -14.05 -0.65 4.16
CA VAL A 261 -13.64 0.48 5.02
C VAL A 261 -12.89 -0.03 6.25
N ALA A 262 -13.44 -1.04 6.94
CA ALA A 262 -12.74 -1.66 8.08
C ALA A 262 -11.37 -2.23 7.68
N ALA A 263 -11.27 -2.88 6.51
CA ALA A 263 -10.02 -3.41 6.00
C ALA A 263 -8.98 -2.34 5.63
N ARG A 264 -9.41 -1.10 5.31
CA ARG A 264 -8.51 0.05 5.07
C ARG A 264 -8.05 0.74 6.34
N ILE A 265 -8.86 0.70 7.39
CA ILE A 265 -8.52 1.28 8.70
C ILE A 265 -7.56 0.37 9.47
N SER A 266 -7.72 -0.96 9.37
CA SER A 266 -6.94 -1.91 10.17
C SER A 266 -5.41 -1.73 10.03
N PRO A 267 -4.81 -1.56 8.84
CA PRO A 267 -3.38 -1.30 8.72
C PRO A 267 -2.93 0.00 9.38
N LEU A 268 -3.73 1.06 9.32
CA LEU A 268 -3.42 2.33 9.98
C LEU A 268 -3.42 2.17 11.50
N LYS A 269 -4.37 1.41 12.04
CA LYS A 269 -4.36 1.05 13.47
C LYS A 269 -3.05 0.35 13.85
N VAL A 270 -2.65 -0.68 13.09
CA VAL A 270 -1.42 -1.45 13.36
C VAL A 270 -0.16 -0.58 13.25
N PHE A 271 -0.10 0.30 12.25
CA PHE A 271 1.00 1.26 12.09
C PHE A 271 1.08 2.20 13.30
N TRP A 272 -0.04 2.79 13.75
CA TRP A 272 -0.05 3.66 14.93
C TRP A 272 0.27 2.91 16.24
N ASP A 273 -0.20 1.67 16.40
CA ASP A 273 0.19 0.83 17.55
C ASP A 273 1.71 0.62 17.55
N TRP A 274 2.31 0.41 16.38
CA TRP A 274 3.76 0.26 16.23
C TRP A 274 4.51 1.55 16.54
N THR A 275 4.05 2.72 16.07
CA THR A 275 4.71 4.01 16.37
C THR A 275 4.68 4.33 17.86
N ILE A 276 3.58 4.00 18.56
CA ILE A 276 3.47 4.18 20.01
C ILE A 276 4.37 3.19 20.75
N ARG A 277 4.34 1.91 20.38
CA ARG A 277 5.15 0.86 21.01
C ARG A 277 6.66 1.09 20.85
N THR A 278 7.07 1.69 19.74
CA THR A 278 8.48 2.04 19.48
C THR A 278 8.88 3.41 20.05
N HIS A 279 7.97 4.06 20.79
CA HIS A 279 8.15 5.39 21.37
C HIS A 279 8.45 6.50 20.35
N ALA A 280 8.05 6.29 19.09
CA ALA A 280 8.17 7.32 18.06
C ALA A 280 7.14 8.44 18.25
N ILE A 281 5.97 8.12 18.80
CA ILE A 281 4.95 9.10 19.21
C ILE A 281 4.40 8.73 20.59
N THR A 282 3.75 9.70 21.24
CA THR A 282 3.06 9.53 22.52
C THR A 282 1.53 9.66 22.35
N GLY A 283 0.78 9.21 23.36
CA GLY A 283 -0.68 9.31 23.37
C GLY A 283 -1.41 8.05 22.88
N PRO A 284 -2.76 8.07 22.89
CA PRO A 284 -3.58 6.94 22.49
C PRO A 284 -3.61 6.76 20.97
N ASN A 285 -3.82 5.54 20.51
CA ASN A 285 -4.00 5.27 19.09
C ASN A 285 -5.35 5.87 18.60
N PRO A 286 -5.33 6.79 17.61
CA PRO A 286 -6.53 7.48 17.13
C PRO A 286 -7.52 6.56 16.39
N TRP A 287 -7.09 5.37 15.99
CA TRP A 287 -7.92 4.39 15.29
C TRP A 287 -8.67 3.44 16.23
N ILE A 288 -8.48 3.56 17.55
CA ILE A 288 -9.27 2.79 18.53
C ILE A 288 -10.75 3.16 18.37
N GLY A 289 -11.58 2.14 18.17
CA GLY A 289 -13.02 2.32 17.96
C GLY A 289 -13.44 2.80 16.57
N ALA A 290 -12.51 3.14 15.67
CA ALA A 290 -12.84 3.64 14.32
C ALA A 290 -13.59 2.63 13.43
N THR A 291 -13.50 1.33 13.76
CA THR A 291 -14.25 0.26 13.06
C THR A 291 -15.54 -0.14 13.76
N THR A 292 -15.87 0.50 14.89
CA THR A 292 -17.07 0.19 15.67
C THR A 292 -18.33 0.40 14.84
N GLY A 293 -19.27 -0.54 14.94
CA GLY A 293 -20.52 -0.50 14.20
C GLY A 293 -20.40 -0.79 12.70
N LEU A 294 -19.21 -0.83 12.08
CA LEU A 294 -19.06 -1.20 10.67
C LEU A 294 -19.53 -2.63 10.40
N LYS A 295 -19.22 -3.58 11.29
CA LYS A 295 -19.73 -4.96 11.18
C LYS A 295 -21.26 -5.03 11.21
N LYS A 296 -21.91 -4.23 12.06
CA LYS A 296 -23.38 -4.17 12.14
C LYS A 296 -23.97 -3.53 10.87
N ARG A 297 -23.35 -2.47 10.36
CA ARG A 297 -23.74 -1.83 9.09
C ARG A 297 -23.60 -2.78 7.90
N ASP A 298 -22.50 -3.51 7.81
CA ASP A 298 -22.26 -4.52 6.77
C ASP A 298 -23.32 -5.63 6.81
N LYS A 299 -23.65 -6.15 8.00
CA LYS A 299 -24.74 -7.12 8.19
C LYS A 299 -26.11 -6.57 7.77
N ARG A 300 -26.40 -5.29 8.06
CA ARG A 300 -27.66 -4.65 7.63
C ARG A 300 -27.70 -4.43 6.12
N ALA A 301 -26.62 -3.95 5.52
CA ALA A 301 -26.52 -3.70 4.09
C ALA A 301 -26.52 -4.98 3.23
N SER A 302 -26.06 -6.09 3.81
CA SER A 302 -26.14 -7.43 3.20
C SER A 302 -27.49 -8.13 3.45
N LYS A 303 -28.35 -7.60 4.34
CA LYS A 303 -29.67 -8.16 4.60
C LYS A 303 -30.51 -8.09 3.31
N GLY A 304 -30.99 -9.24 2.83
CA GLY A 304 -31.75 -9.35 1.58
C GLY A 304 -30.91 -9.55 0.32
N ARG A 305 -29.57 -9.40 0.39
CA ARG A 305 -28.69 -9.87 -0.70
C ARG A 305 -28.62 -11.39 -0.66
N PRO A 306 -28.67 -12.07 -1.82
CA PRO A 306 -28.43 -13.50 -1.86
C PRO A 306 -27.08 -13.82 -1.21
N ALA A 307 -27.08 -14.75 -0.25
CA ALA A 307 -25.83 -15.21 0.34
C ALA A 307 -25.06 -16.05 -0.69
N LEU A 308 -23.73 -16.00 -0.62
CA LEU A 308 -22.91 -16.99 -1.29
C LEU A 308 -23.19 -18.37 -0.69
N ASP A 309 -23.58 -19.30 -1.53
CA ASP A 309 -24.17 -20.57 -1.10
C ASP A 309 -23.72 -21.74 -2.00
N CYS A 310 -23.97 -22.97 -1.57
CA CYS A 310 -23.67 -24.23 -2.27
C CYS A 310 -24.32 -24.26 -3.67
N TYR A 311 -23.64 -24.84 -4.66
CA TYR A 311 -24.33 -25.16 -5.91
C TYR A 311 -25.46 -26.17 -5.66
N THR A 312 -26.60 -25.97 -6.31
CA THR A 312 -27.65 -26.99 -6.37
C THR A 312 -27.22 -28.16 -7.24
N ASP A 313 -27.84 -29.32 -7.08
CA ASP A 313 -27.56 -30.50 -7.89
C ASP A 313 -27.70 -30.22 -9.40
N ALA A 314 -28.74 -29.48 -9.79
CA ALA A 314 -28.95 -29.07 -11.17
C ALA A 314 -27.82 -28.15 -11.70
N GLU A 315 -27.30 -27.24 -10.87
CA GLU A 315 -26.16 -26.41 -11.24
C GLU A 315 -24.87 -27.24 -11.32
N LEU A 316 -24.64 -28.17 -10.38
CA LEU A 316 -23.48 -29.07 -10.40
C LEU A 316 -23.48 -29.94 -11.65
N VAL A 317 -24.61 -30.55 -11.98
CA VAL A 317 -24.76 -31.37 -13.20
C VAL A 317 -24.42 -30.55 -14.44
N LYS A 318 -24.96 -29.34 -14.57
CA LYS A 318 -24.62 -28.44 -15.69
C LYS A 318 -23.14 -28.11 -15.74
N LEU A 319 -22.52 -27.76 -14.61
CA LEU A 319 -21.11 -27.38 -14.57
C LEU A 319 -20.16 -28.55 -14.88
N LEU A 320 -20.49 -29.76 -14.43
CA LEU A 320 -19.59 -30.92 -14.50
C LEU A 320 -19.71 -31.72 -15.80
N THR A 321 -20.83 -31.60 -16.52
CA THR A 321 -21.10 -32.33 -17.78
C THR A 321 -20.76 -31.52 -19.03
N VAL A 322 -20.59 -30.20 -18.91
CA VAL A 322 -20.16 -29.36 -20.03
C VAL A 322 -18.80 -29.83 -20.50
N ASP A 323 -18.69 -30.09 -21.80
CA ASP A 323 -17.41 -30.35 -22.45
C ASP A 323 -16.56 -29.08 -22.46
N THR A 324 -15.66 -29.01 -21.48
CA THR A 324 -14.77 -27.88 -21.30
C THR A 324 -13.64 -27.84 -22.31
N ASP A 325 -13.30 -28.98 -22.93
CA ASP A 325 -12.14 -29.14 -23.82
C ASP A 325 -12.52 -29.14 -25.31
N GLY A 326 -13.58 -29.84 -25.70
CA GLY A 326 -13.88 -30.13 -27.11
C GLY A 326 -14.40 -28.96 -27.95
N GLN A 327 -14.76 -27.82 -27.34
CA GLN A 327 -15.11 -26.62 -28.10
C GLN A 327 -14.00 -25.56 -28.17
N HIS A 328 -12.87 -25.75 -27.48
CA HIS A 328 -11.81 -24.74 -27.27
C HIS A 328 -12.32 -23.34 -26.84
N LYS A 329 -13.59 -23.23 -26.43
CA LYS A 329 -14.27 -21.99 -26.06
C LYS A 329 -13.61 -21.32 -24.85
N TRP A 330 -13.03 -22.14 -23.97
CA TRP A 330 -12.31 -21.67 -22.80
C TRP A 330 -10.88 -22.21 -22.84
N ALA A 331 -9.90 -21.31 -22.91
CA ALA A 331 -8.47 -21.65 -22.89
C ALA A 331 -8.01 -22.42 -21.62
N TRP A 332 -8.91 -22.55 -20.64
CA TRP A 332 -8.70 -23.21 -19.34
C TRP A 332 -9.47 -24.53 -19.22
N GLY A 333 -9.96 -25.11 -20.32
CA GLY A 333 -10.90 -26.23 -20.35
C GLY A 333 -10.57 -27.34 -19.34
N GLN A 334 -9.46 -28.04 -19.56
CA GLN A 334 -9.03 -29.15 -18.71
C GLN A 334 -8.81 -28.73 -17.25
N ALA A 335 -8.26 -27.54 -17.02
CA ALA A 335 -8.03 -27.04 -15.66
C ALA A 335 -9.35 -26.74 -14.94
N LEU A 336 -10.36 -26.20 -15.64
CA LEU A 336 -11.70 -25.97 -15.11
C LEU A 336 -12.34 -27.29 -14.69
N SER A 337 -12.38 -28.28 -15.59
CA SER A 337 -12.96 -29.60 -15.32
C SER A 337 -12.31 -30.28 -14.11
N ASP A 338 -10.97 -30.28 -14.07
CA ASP A 338 -10.21 -30.93 -13.01
C ASP A 338 -10.39 -30.22 -11.66
N LEU A 339 -10.23 -28.90 -11.62
CA LEU A 339 -10.27 -28.14 -10.36
C LEU A 339 -11.66 -28.16 -9.73
N MET A 340 -12.75 -28.13 -10.52
CA MET A 340 -14.11 -28.28 -9.99
C MET A 340 -14.29 -29.61 -9.26
N ARG A 341 -13.87 -30.72 -9.88
CA ARG A 341 -13.93 -32.06 -9.29
C ARG A 341 -13.04 -32.15 -8.06
N LEU A 342 -11.79 -31.70 -8.13
CA LEU A 342 -10.90 -31.70 -6.97
C LEU A 342 -11.49 -30.90 -5.79
N ALA A 343 -12.12 -29.75 -6.05
CA ALA A 343 -12.75 -28.94 -5.00
C ALA A 343 -13.94 -29.64 -4.33
N LEU A 344 -14.77 -30.39 -5.08
CA LEU A 344 -15.90 -31.16 -4.55
C LEU A 344 -15.46 -32.35 -3.69
N PHE A 345 -14.33 -32.97 -3.99
CA PHE A 345 -13.88 -34.17 -3.29
C PHE A 345 -12.91 -33.91 -2.15
N THR A 346 -12.19 -32.79 -2.18
CA THR A 346 -11.16 -32.47 -1.16
C THR A 346 -11.59 -31.35 -0.23
N GLY A 347 -12.57 -30.55 -0.63
CA GLY A 347 -12.91 -29.31 0.05
C GLY A 347 -11.79 -28.27 0.04
N ALA A 348 -10.66 -28.48 -0.64
CA ALA A 348 -9.52 -27.57 -0.62
C ALA A 348 -9.87 -26.17 -1.18
N ARG A 349 -9.18 -25.14 -0.69
CA ARG A 349 -9.38 -23.77 -1.19
C ARG A 349 -8.85 -23.68 -2.63
N GLN A 350 -9.44 -22.78 -3.42
CA GLN A 350 -9.04 -22.58 -4.82
C GLN A 350 -7.52 -22.39 -4.99
N ASN A 351 -6.89 -21.57 -4.13
CA ASN A 351 -5.45 -21.37 -4.21
C ASN A 351 -4.67 -22.63 -3.85
N GLU A 352 -5.07 -23.36 -2.81
CA GLU A 352 -4.42 -24.61 -2.36
C GLU A 352 -4.36 -25.65 -3.49
N LEU A 353 -5.39 -25.69 -4.36
CA LEU A 353 -5.44 -26.55 -5.54
C LEU A 353 -4.65 -25.97 -6.72
N CYS A 354 -4.81 -24.67 -7.01
CA CYS A 354 -4.11 -24.02 -8.12
C CYS A 354 -2.58 -23.96 -7.90
N SER A 355 -2.13 -23.99 -6.65
CA SER A 355 -0.72 -24.00 -6.26
C SER A 355 -0.14 -25.39 -6.03
N LEU A 356 -0.92 -26.46 -6.23
CA LEU A 356 -0.48 -27.83 -5.96
C LEU A 356 0.74 -28.19 -6.83
N THR A 357 1.79 -28.72 -6.19
CA THR A 357 3.05 -29.14 -6.82
C THR A 357 3.28 -30.65 -6.64
N VAL A 358 4.27 -31.20 -7.34
CA VAL A 358 4.64 -32.62 -7.31
C VAL A 358 4.91 -33.08 -5.87
N SER A 359 5.70 -32.32 -5.10
CA SER A 359 6.09 -32.60 -3.71
C SER A 359 4.91 -32.61 -2.73
N ARG A 360 3.78 -31.99 -3.11
CA ARG A 360 2.56 -31.92 -2.31
C ARG A 360 1.55 -33.02 -2.62
N VAL A 361 1.89 -33.95 -3.51
CA VAL A 361 1.12 -35.19 -3.73
C VAL A 361 1.71 -36.30 -2.87
N LEU A 362 0.86 -36.94 -2.07
CA LEU A 362 1.24 -38.02 -1.16
C LEU A 362 1.11 -39.36 -1.88
N ILE A 363 2.22 -40.09 -1.97
CA ILE A 363 2.35 -41.40 -2.61
C ILE A 363 2.86 -42.39 -1.56
N TYR A 364 2.27 -43.58 -1.50
CA TYR A 364 2.66 -44.61 -0.54
C TYR A 364 3.83 -45.46 -1.04
N ASP A 365 4.80 -45.71 -0.17
CA ASP A 365 5.96 -46.60 -0.39
C ASP A 365 6.69 -46.39 -1.73
N ASN A 366 6.70 -45.15 -2.24
CA ASN A 366 7.23 -44.82 -3.58
C ASN A 366 6.63 -45.64 -4.73
N THR A 367 5.49 -46.29 -4.51
CA THR A 367 4.72 -46.94 -5.57
C THR A 367 3.87 -45.86 -6.24
N GLU A 368 4.28 -45.39 -7.42
CA GLU A 368 3.56 -44.31 -8.14
C GLU A 368 2.07 -44.64 -8.39
N GLU A 369 1.71 -45.93 -8.28
CA GLU A 369 0.36 -46.45 -8.42
C GLU A 369 -0.54 -46.20 -7.20
N LEU A 370 0.00 -46.01 -6.00
CA LEU A 370 -0.77 -45.80 -4.76
C LEU A 370 -0.76 -44.34 -4.32
N LEU A 371 -1.44 -43.49 -5.12
CA LEU A 371 -1.78 -42.12 -4.73
C LEU A 371 -2.68 -42.14 -3.48
N TRP A 372 -2.17 -41.58 -2.38
CA TRP A 372 -2.88 -41.50 -1.11
C TRP A 372 -3.65 -40.18 -1.03
N GLY A 373 -3.00 -39.05 -1.24
CA GLY A 373 -3.67 -37.78 -1.06
C GLY A 373 -2.90 -36.57 -1.52
N ILE A 374 -3.33 -35.41 -1.03
CA ILE A 374 -2.65 -34.13 -1.19
C ILE A 374 -2.35 -33.54 0.18
N GLN A 375 -1.33 -32.70 0.26
CA GLN A 375 -1.05 -31.91 1.46
C GLN A 375 -1.16 -30.41 1.19
N VAL A 376 -1.69 -29.71 2.18
CA VAL A 376 -1.65 -28.25 2.30
C VAL A 376 -0.60 -27.93 3.34
N THR A 377 0.46 -27.25 2.93
CA THR A 377 1.62 -26.92 3.76
C THR A 377 1.46 -25.54 4.39
N GLU A 378 2.36 -25.18 5.30
CA GLU A 378 2.36 -23.88 5.99
C GLU A 378 2.44 -22.70 5.03
N GLU A 379 3.22 -22.82 3.96
CA GLU A 379 3.42 -21.75 2.97
C GLU A 379 2.14 -21.43 2.19
N GLU A 380 1.21 -22.39 2.12
CA GLU A 380 -0.02 -22.30 1.36
C GLU A 380 -1.27 -22.15 2.23
N ALA A 381 -1.18 -22.57 3.48
CA ALA A 381 -2.23 -22.43 4.47
C ALA A 381 -2.40 -20.97 4.89
N LYS A 382 -3.65 -20.55 5.09
CA LYS A 382 -3.95 -19.20 5.60
C LYS A 382 -3.82 -19.11 7.12
N THR A 383 -3.97 -20.24 7.80
CA THR A 383 -4.07 -20.41 9.25
C THR A 383 -3.47 -21.78 9.58
N ASP A 384 -3.05 -22.00 10.82
CA ASP A 384 -2.48 -23.29 11.26
C ASP A 384 -3.43 -24.46 11.01
N ALA A 385 -4.73 -24.25 11.25
CA ALA A 385 -5.77 -25.24 10.92
C ALA A 385 -5.84 -25.60 9.42
N GLY A 386 -5.27 -24.76 8.55
CA GLY A 386 -5.18 -25.03 7.12
C GLY A 386 -4.12 -26.07 6.76
N ILE A 387 -3.11 -26.28 7.61
CA ILE A 387 -2.03 -27.25 7.39
C ILE A 387 -2.61 -28.65 7.64
N ARG A 388 -2.71 -29.46 6.57
CA ARG A 388 -3.40 -30.75 6.64
C ARG A 388 -3.08 -31.65 5.48
N LYS A 389 -3.37 -32.94 5.65
CA LYS A 389 -3.33 -33.96 4.59
C LYS A 389 -4.75 -34.41 4.26
N ILE A 390 -5.05 -34.57 2.98
CA ILE A 390 -6.40 -34.87 2.49
C ILE A 390 -6.32 -36.12 1.60
N PRO A 391 -7.00 -37.22 1.96
CA PRO A 391 -7.07 -38.41 1.11
C PRO A 391 -7.75 -38.11 -0.23
N ILE A 392 -7.27 -38.76 -1.29
CA ILE A 392 -7.86 -38.69 -2.64
C ILE A 392 -8.88 -39.82 -2.78
N HIS A 393 -10.10 -39.46 -3.21
CA HIS A 393 -11.11 -40.45 -3.57
C HIS A 393 -10.75 -41.16 -4.89
N PRO A 394 -11.05 -42.47 -5.06
CA PRO A 394 -10.76 -43.20 -6.29
C PRO A 394 -11.25 -42.52 -7.58
N LEU A 395 -12.43 -41.90 -7.57
CA LEU A 395 -12.99 -41.19 -8.74
C LEU A 395 -12.13 -40.02 -9.24
N ILE A 396 -11.43 -39.29 -8.35
CA ILE A 396 -10.56 -38.17 -8.74
C ILE A 396 -9.09 -38.57 -8.84
N LYS A 397 -8.73 -39.81 -8.49
CA LYS A 397 -7.36 -40.35 -8.61
C LYS A 397 -6.81 -40.25 -10.05
N PRO A 398 -7.56 -40.57 -11.13
CA PRO A 398 -7.06 -40.44 -12.49
C PRO A 398 -6.69 -39.00 -12.88
N ILE A 399 -7.40 -38.01 -12.33
CA ILE A 399 -7.11 -36.59 -12.59
C ILE A 399 -5.73 -36.23 -12.04
N ILE A 400 -5.47 -36.58 -10.77
CA ILE A 400 -4.18 -36.31 -10.12
C ILE A 400 -3.06 -37.10 -10.79
N ALA A 401 -3.25 -38.39 -11.08
CA ALA A 401 -2.26 -39.22 -11.75
C ALA A 401 -1.84 -38.62 -13.10
N ARG A 402 -2.82 -38.25 -13.94
CA ARG A 402 -2.57 -37.62 -15.24
C ARG A 402 -1.80 -36.30 -15.10
N ARG A 403 -2.21 -35.43 -14.16
CA ARG A 403 -1.57 -34.12 -13.91
C ARG A 403 -0.16 -34.29 -13.37
N LEU A 404 0.05 -35.22 -12.44
CA LEU A 404 1.33 -35.56 -11.86
C LEU A 404 2.33 -36.07 -12.92
N HIS A 405 1.89 -37.01 -13.76
CA HIS A 405 2.72 -37.52 -14.87
C HIS A 405 3.17 -36.39 -15.81
N LYS A 406 2.25 -35.50 -16.20
CA LYS A 406 2.60 -34.33 -17.02
C LYS A 406 3.57 -33.38 -16.32
N ALA A 407 3.39 -33.14 -15.02
CA ALA A 407 4.25 -32.23 -14.25
C ALA A 407 5.67 -32.79 -14.06
N LYS A 408 5.82 -34.10 -13.79
CA LYS A 408 7.12 -34.78 -13.67
C LYS A 408 7.92 -34.80 -14.97
N ALA A 409 7.23 -34.75 -16.12
CA ALA A 409 7.89 -34.68 -17.43
C ALA A 409 8.45 -33.29 -17.77
N LEU A 410 8.12 -32.25 -16.99
CA LEU A 410 8.68 -30.91 -17.17
C LEU A 410 10.05 -30.80 -16.50
N PRO A 411 10.97 -29.95 -17.01
CA PRO A 411 12.23 -29.66 -16.32
C PRO A 411 12.01 -29.05 -14.94
N GLY A 412 12.78 -29.48 -13.94
CA GLY A 412 12.72 -28.97 -12.56
C GLY A 412 12.17 -29.99 -11.55
N ASP A 413 12.50 -29.78 -10.27
CA ASP A 413 12.29 -30.81 -9.24
C ASP A 413 10.89 -30.79 -8.61
N ASP A 414 10.25 -29.62 -8.48
CA ASP A 414 8.92 -29.48 -7.88
C ASP A 414 7.93 -28.71 -8.76
N ASN A 415 7.63 -29.30 -9.91
CA ASN A 415 6.77 -28.68 -10.89
C ASN A 415 5.30 -28.56 -10.43
N PRO A 416 4.58 -27.51 -10.88
CA PRO A 416 3.18 -27.36 -10.57
C PRO A 416 2.29 -28.34 -11.35
N LEU A 417 1.29 -28.93 -10.70
CA LEU A 417 0.29 -29.80 -11.35
C LEU A 417 -0.61 -29.03 -12.32
N PHE A 418 -0.85 -27.75 -12.05
CA PHE A 418 -1.59 -26.83 -12.90
C PHE A 418 -0.65 -25.72 -13.40
N PRO A 419 0.16 -25.98 -14.45
CA PRO A 419 1.09 -24.97 -15.00
C PRO A 419 0.35 -23.77 -15.61
N GLU A 420 -0.91 -23.94 -16.01
CA GLU A 420 -1.77 -22.89 -16.54
C GLU A 420 -2.08 -21.83 -15.47
N CYS A 421 -2.14 -22.23 -14.20
CA CYS A 421 -2.31 -21.36 -13.04
C CYS A 421 -1.03 -20.55 -12.74
N LYS A 422 -0.71 -19.59 -13.62
CA LYS A 422 0.45 -18.71 -13.44
C LYS A 422 0.28 -17.82 -12.20
N PRO A 423 1.37 -17.50 -11.48
CA PRO A 423 1.33 -16.53 -10.39
C PRO A 423 0.71 -15.20 -10.86
N GLY A 424 -0.25 -14.68 -10.08
CA GLY A 424 -0.82 -13.36 -10.32
C GLY A 424 0.17 -12.22 -10.05
N PRO A 425 -0.25 -10.96 -10.23
CA PRO A 425 0.56 -9.80 -9.88
C PRO A 425 1.00 -9.83 -8.40
N LEU A 426 2.19 -9.30 -8.10
CA LEU A 426 2.71 -9.22 -6.74
C LEU A 426 1.75 -8.48 -5.78
N GLN A 427 1.03 -7.47 -6.29
CA GLN A 427 0.03 -6.74 -5.50
C GLN A 427 -1.16 -7.62 -5.08
N ASN A 428 -1.36 -8.78 -5.70
CA ASN A 428 -2.38 -9.75 -5.32
C ASN A 428 -1.80 -10.94 -4.55
N GLY A 429 -0.58 -10.78 -4.01
CA GLY A 429 0.15 -11.79 -3.27
C GLY A 429 0.63 -12.96 -4.12
N SER A 430 0.84 -12.73 -5.43
CA SER A 430 1.34 -13.73 -6.39
C SER A 430 0.54 -15.04 -6.44
N LYS A 431 -0.73 -15.00 -6.03
CA LYS A 431 -1.59 -16.19 -5.95
C LYS A 431 -1.79 -16.83 -7.31
N ARG A 432 -1.49 -18.13 -7.42
CA ARG A 432 -1.66 -18.93 -8.64
C ARG A 432 -3.12 -19.10 -9.05
N SER A 433 -4.04 -18.93 -8.10
CA SER A 433 -5.49 -18.90 -8.35
C SER A 433 -6.02 -17.63 -9.04
N HIS A 434 -5.21 -16.57 -9.19
CA HIS A 434 -5.68 -15.26 -9.66
C HIS A 434 -6.37 -15.32 -11.03
N TYR A 435 -5.69 -15.82 -12.05
CA TYR A 435 -6.23 -15.91 -13.41
C TYR A 435 -7.31 -16.97 -13.52
N PHE A 436 -7.14 -18.10 -12.82
CA PHE A 436 -8.16 -19.15 -12.77
C PHE A 436 -9.49 -18.63 -12.21
N SER A 437 -9.47 -17.75 -11.20
CA SER A 437 -10.70 -17.16 -10.65
C SER A 437 -11.50 -16.38 -11.68
N GLN A 438 -10.80 -15.67 -12.57
CA GLN A 438 -11.41 -14.89 -13.64
C GLN A 438 -11.96 -15.81 -14.73
N ALA A 439 -11.16 -16.80 -15.14
CA ALA A 439 -11.57 -17.83 -16.10
C ALA A 439 -12.81 -18.59 -15.62
N PHE A 440 -12.84 -19.02 -14.36
CA PHE A 440 -13.97 -19.71 -13.76
C PHE A 440 -15.22 -18.83 -13.70
N THR A 441 -15.07 -17.53 -13.38
CA THR A 441 -16.21 -16.61 -13.36
C THR A 441 -16.82 -16.44 -14.75
N LYS A 442 -15.99 -16.35 -15.81
CA LYS A 442 -16.46 -16.33 -17.20
C LYS A 442 -17.17 -17.65 -17.55
N PHE A 443 -16.54 -18.78 -17.30
CA PHE A 443 -17.11 -20.11 -17.53
C PHE A 443 -18.47 -20.29 -16.83
N ARG A 444 -18.54 -19.97 -15.53
CA ARG A 444 -19.79 -20.07 -14.75
C ARG A 444 -20.89 -19.20 -15.34
N ARG A 445 -20.59 -17.96 -15.76
CA ARG A 445 -21.57 -17.08 -16.40
C ARG A 445 -22.07 -17.64 -17.71
N ASP A 446 -21.20 -18.27 -18.49
CA ASP A 446 -21.59 -18.89 -19.76
C ASP A 446 -22.50 -20.11 -19.55
N VAL A 447 -22.28 -20.89 -18.48
CA VAL A 447 -23.02 -22.14 -18.22
C VAL A 447 -24.30 -21.91 -17.40
N LEU A 448 -24.25 -21.03 -16.38
CA LEU A 448 -25.34 -20.80 -15.43
C LEU A 448 -26.03 -19.44 -15.60
N GLY A 449 -25.52 -18.57 -16.47
CA GLY A 449 -26.00 -17.21 -16.66
C GLY A 449 -25.48 -16.21 -15.61
N ALA A 450 -25.69 -14.92 -15.91
CA ALA A 450 -25.27 -13.81 -15.04
C ALA A 450 -25.99 -13.79 -13.67
N GLY A 451 -27.15 -14.42 -13.55
CA GLY A 451 -27.87 -14.56 -12.28
C GLY A 451 -27.12 -15.38 -11.21
N SER A 452 -26.10 -16.13 -11.60
CA SER A 452 -25.19 -16.83 -10.69
C SER A 452 -24.21 -15.87 -9.97
N ASP A 453 -24.07 -14.63 -10.46
CA ASP A 453 -23.20 -13.62 -9.85
C ASP A 453 -23.66 -13.30 -8.42
N ASN A 454 -22.69 -13.11 -7.52
CA ASN A 454 -22.89 -12.87 -6.08
C ASN A 454 -23.59 -14.00 -5.30
N ARG A 455 -24.06 -15.08 -5.96
CA ARG A 455 -24.67 -16.27 -5.35
C ARG A 455 -23.73 -17.46 -5.31
N ARG A 456 -22.99 -17.64 -6.41
CA ARG A 456 -22.07 -18.75 -6.59
C ARG A 456 -20.67 -18.23 -6.85
N ASN A 457 -19.66 -18.97 -6.44
CA ASN A 457 -18.28 -18.78 -6.86
C ASN A 457 -17.52 -20.11 -6.73
N PHE A 458 -16.22 -20.14 -7.00
CA PHE A 458 -15.49 -21.40 -6.87
C PHE A 458 -15.49 -21.94 -5.43
N HIS A 459 -15.53 -21.04 -4.43
CA HIS A 459 -15.62 -21.43 -3.02
C HIS A 459 -16.95 -22.12 -2.67
N SER A 460 -17.98 -22.01 -3.52
CA SER A 460 -19.23 -22.78 -3.36
C SER A 460 -18.99 -24.29 -3.42
N PHE A 461 -18.01 -24.80 -4.19
CA PHE A 461 -17.68 -26.24 -4.20
C PHE A 461 -17.20 -26.75 -2.84
N ARG A 462 -16.40 -25.96 -2.12
CA ARG A 462 -16.04 -26.29 -0.73
C ARG A 462 -17.29 -26.34 0.16
N ARG A 463 -18.25 -25.44 -0.04
CA ARG A 463 -19.49 -25.47 0.75
C ARG A 463 -20.27 -26.75 0.47
N ASN A 464 -20.36 -27.15 -0.80
CA ASN A 464 -20.92 -28.46 -1.19
C ASN A 464 -20.19 -29.62 -0.50
N PHE A 465 -18.85 -29.64 -0.46
CA PHE A 465 -18.08 -30.65 0.28
C PHE A 465 -18.46 -30.70 1.77
N ILE A 466 -18.52 -29.54 2.44
CA ILE A 466 -18.88 -29.46 3.87
C ILE A 466 -20.31 -29.96 4.10
N THR A 467 -21.25 -29.55 3.25
CA THR A 467 -22.65 -30.00 3.31
C THR A 467 -22.76 -31.50 3.02
N ALA A 468 -22.01 -32.04 2.05
CA ALA A 468 -22.01 -33.46 1.75
C ALA A 468 -21.51 -34.30 2.93
N MET A 469 -20.48 -33.82 3.66
CA MET A 469 -20.02 -34.47 4.90
C MET A 469 -21.11 -34.47 5.98
N GLU A 470 -21.85 -33.37 6.14
CA GLU A 470 -22.99 -33.29 7.07
C GLU A 470 -24.11 -34.26 6.70
N VAL A 471 -24.50 -34.28 5.42
CA VAL A 471 -25.54 -35.18 4.91
C VAL A 471 -25.12 -36.64 5.07
N ALA A 472 -23.86 -36.96 4.76
CA ALA A 472 -23.33 -38.31 4.90
C ALA A 472 -23.37 -38.80 6.35
N LEU A 473 -22.97 -37.95 7.30
CA LEU A 473 -23.08 -38.27 8.73
C LEU A 473 -24.54 -38.56 9.12
N GLY A 474 -25.48 -37.72 8.68
CA GLY A 474 -26.91 -37.92 8.92
C GLY A 474 -27.48 -39.21 8.30
N LYS A 475 -26.82 -39.75 7.27
CA LYS A 475 -27.16 -41.01 6.60
C LYS A 475 -26.33 -42.22 7.09
N GLY A 476 -25.58 -42.07 8.18
CA GLY A 476 -24.87 -43.18 8.82
C GLY A 476 -23.40 -43.34 8.44
N ALA A 477 -22.80 -42.42 7.67
CA ALA A 477 -21.35 -42.39 7.46
C ALA A 477 -20.64 -41.87 8.72
N THR A 478 -20.42 -42.75 9.70
CA THR A 478 -19.91 -42.42 11.04
C THR A 478 -18.56 -41.71 11.07
N ALA A 479 -17.72 -41.90 10.05
CA ALA A 479 -16.44 -41.22 9.91
C ALA A 479 -16.57 -39.72 9.55
N CYS A 480 -17.72 -39.26 9.04
CA CYS A 480 -17.95 -37.86 8.63
C CYS A 480 -18.26 -36.92 9.81
N THR A 481 -17.62 -37.13 10.97
CA THR A 481 -17.87 -36.34 12.17
C THR A 481 -17.56 -34.86 11.95
N PRO A 482 -18.15 -33.93 12.75
CA PRO A 482 -17.81 -32.52 12.67
C PRO A 482 -16.31 -32.27 12.79
N LEU A 483 -15.63 -33.02 13.67
CA LEU A 483 -14.19 -32.95 13.89
C LEU A 483 -13.39 -33.25 12.62
N VAL A 484 -13.68 -34.38 11.96
CA VAL A 484 -13.05 -34.78 10.71
C VAL A 484 -13.34 -33.79 9.59
N ARG A 485 -14.59 -33.32 9.48
CA ARG A 485 -14.99 -32.29 8.52
C ARG A 485 -14.24 -30.97 8.73
N HIS A 486 -14.10 -30.50 9.97
CA HIS A 486 -13.35 -29.29 10.30
C HIS A 486 -11.87 -29.44 9.95
N HIS A 487 -11.27 -30.59 10.25
CA HIS A 487 -9.90 -30.90 9.86
C HIS A 487 -9.72 -30.92 8.34
N LEU A 488 -10.50 -31.71 7.60
CA LEU A 488 -10.39 -31.83 6.13
C LEU A 488 -10.71 -30.52 5.40
N ALA A 489 -11.61 -29.71 5.94
CA ALA A 489 -11.81 -28.34 5.48
C ALA A 489 -10.71 -27.39 5.97
N GLY A 490 -9.92 -27.69 6.99
CA GLY A 490 -8.99 -26.73 7.56
C GLY A 490 -9.69 -25.47 8.07
N HIS A 491 -10.73 -25.69 8.87
CA HIS A 491 -11.40 -24.70 9.70
C HIS A 491 -10.92 -24.84 11.13
N GLU A 492 -10.66 -23.71 11.81
CA GLU A 492 -10.47 -23.71 13.26
C GLU A 492 -11.76 -24.23 13.93
N ALA A 493 -11.64 -25.21 14.81
CA ALA A 493 -12.75 -25.67 15.63
C ALA A 493 -13.07 -24.56 16.62
N SER A 494 -14.10 -23.76 16.33
CA SER A 494 -14.52 -22.67 17.20
C SER A 494 -15.27 -23.21 18.40
N GLY A 495 -14.71 -23.04 19.61
CA GLY A 495 -15.44 -23.15 20.88
C GLY A 495 -15.18 -24.39 21.72
N ASP A 496 -14.35 -25.34 21.27
CA ASP A 496 -14.00 -26.52 22.06
C ASP A 496 -12.49 -26.77 21.99
N ILE A 497 -11.79 -26.40 23.07
CA ILE A 497 -10.34 -26.58 23.21
C ILE A 497 -9.99 -28.08 23.16
N GLY A 498 -10.86 -28.97 23.63
CA GLY A 498 -10.67 -30.41 23.56
C GLY A 498 -10.64 -30.91 22.11
N ALA A 499 -11.57 -30.42 21.28
CA ALA A 499 -11.60 -30.74 19.85
C ALA A 499 -10.33 -30.26 19.11
N GLN A 500 -9.71 -29.15 19.54
CA GLN A 500 -8.45 -28.68 18.94
C GLN A 500 -7.27 -29.61 19.25
N VAL A 501 -7.18 -30.14 20.48
CA VAL A 501 -6.15 -31.10 20.90
C VAL A 501 -6.30 -32.44 20.15
N TYR A 502 -7.53 -32.93 19.95
CA TYR A 502 -7.75 -34.13 19.14
C TYR A 502 -7.46 -33.94 17.64
N ILE A 503 -7.62 -32.71 17.11
CA ILE A 503 -7.23 -32.41 15.72
C ILE A 503 -5.71 -32.36 15.57
N SER A 504 -4.98 -31.83 16.56
CA SER A 504 -3.51 -31.80 16.51
C SER A 504 -2.90 -33.21 16.53
N ASP A 505 -3.56 -34.16 17.18
CA ASP A 505 -3.09 -35.55 17.29
C ASP A 505 -3.35 -36.41 16.03
N ASN A 506 -3.89 -35.85 14.94
CA ASN A 506 -4.19 -36.55 13.68
C ASN A 506 -4.96 -37.88 13.90
N LEU A 507 -6.30 -37.82 13.83
CA LEU A 507 -7.22 -38.96 13.95
C LEU A 507 -6.86 -40.18 13.08
N GLY A 508 -6.00 -40.00 12.07
CA GLY A 508 -5.37 -41.06 11.33
C GLY A 508 -5.93 -41.20 9.94
N TRP A 509 -5.05 -41.60 9.03
CA TRP A 509 -5.34 -41.75 7.60
C TRP A 509 -6.58 -42.62 7.29
N PRO A 510 -6.82 -43.76 7.98
CA PRO A 510 -8.00 -44.60 7.71
C PRO A 510 -9.32 -43.88 7.98
N ILE A 511 -9.39 -43.08 9.05
CA ILE A 511 -10.61 -42.35 9.41
C ILE A 511 -10.92 -41.29 8.36
N TYR A 512 -9.91 -40.53 7.93
CA TYR A 512 -10.09 -39.54 6.87
C TYR A 512 -10.48 -40.18 5.54
N SER A 513 -9.88 -41.31 5.20
CA SER A 513 -10.21 -42.04 3.97
C SER A 513 -11.65 -42.57 4.00
N ALA A 514 -12.07 -43.17 5.13
CA ALA A 514 -13.44 -43.63 5.33
C ALA A 514 -14.45 -42.47 5.26
N ALA A 515 -14.09 -41.30 5.79
CA ALA A 515 -14.94 -40.12 5.70
C ALA A 515 -15.11 -39.61 4.26
N ILE A 516 -14.02 -39.53 3.48
CA ILE A 516 -14.09 -39.14 2.07
C ILE A 516 -14.93 -40.13 1.24
N LEU A 517 -14.74 -41.44 1.46
CA LEU A 517 -15.54 -42.48 0.81
C LEU A 517 -17.03 -42.36 1.18
N GLY A 518 -17.34 -42.30 2.48
CA GLY A 518 -18.70 -42.19 2.98
C GLY A 518 -19.41 -40.91 2.53
N MET A 519 -18.68 -39.79 2.46
CA MET A 519 -19.16 -38.52 1.93
C MET A 519 -19.60 -38.64 0.48
N VAL A 520 -18.79 -39.27 -0.38
CA VAL A 520 -19.12 -39.40 -1.80
C VAL A 520 -20.30 -40.35 -1.99
N GLU A 521 -20.31 -41.49 -1.27
CA GLU A 521 -21.35 -42.51 -1.40
C GLU A 521 -22.73 -42.01 -0.98
N THR A 522 -22.81 -41.31 0.16
CA THR A 522 -24.09 -40.97 0.80
C THR A 522 -24.40 -39.48 0.85
N GLY A 523 -23.38 -38.62 0.78
CA GLY A 523 -23.49 -37.17 0.91
C GLY A 523 -23.95 -36.44 -0.35
N TYR A 524 -23.59 -36.95 -1.54
CA TYR A 524 -24.07 -36.43 -2.82
C TYR A 524 -25.31 -37.19 -3.30
N SER A 525 -26.19 -36.52 -4.05
CA SER A 525 -27.35 -37.17 -4.67
C SER A 525 -26.93 -38.08 -5.82
N ASP A 526 -27.78 -39.03 -6.18
CA ASP A 526 -27.50 -39.95 -7.28
C ASP A 526 -27.30 -39.24 -8.62
N THR A 527 -28.01 -38.12 -8.85
CA THR A 527 -27.83 -37.31 -10.06
C THR A 527 -26.44 -36.67 -10.13
N VAL A 528 -25.91 -36.19 -8.99
CA VAL A 528 -24.54 -35.64 -8.94
C VAL A 528 -23.52 -36.77 -9.04
N LYS A 529 -23.75 -37.91 -8.37
CA LYS A 529 -22.88 -39.09 -8.46
C LYS A 529 -22.73 -39.63 -9.88
N ALA A 530 -23.77 -39.51 -10.71
CA ALA A 530 -23.75 -39.94 -12.11
C ALA A 530 -22.82 -39.12 -13.03
N VAL A 531 -22.36 -37.94 -12.60
CA VAL A 531 -21.61 -37.00 -13.45
C VAL A 531 -20.23 -36.59 -12.91
N ILE A 532 -19.91 -37.01 -11.67
CA ILE A 532 -18.64 -36.66 -11.00
C ILE A 532 -17.49 -37.57 -11.43
#